data_AF-A0A2T4MF60-F1
#
_entry.id   AF-A0A2T4MF60-F1
#
_cell.length_a   1.000
_cell.length_b   1.000
_cell.length_c   1.000
_cell.angle_alpha   90.00
_cell.angle_beta   90.00
_cell.angle_gamma   90.00
#
_symmetry.space_group_name_H-M   'P 1'
#
loop_
_entity.id
_entity.type
_entity.pdbx_description
1 polymer ?
#
loop_
_entity_poly.entity_id
_entity_poly.type
_entity_poly.pdbx_seq_one_letter_code
_entity_poly.pdbx_strand_id
1 'polypeptide(L)'
;MSKMLATQLTGIFNRLNEQELDIQMAAQCLIQAIGGEGHVYVKGYDDLKWFEHYVLSSEEKLASSLALDDVPSFSDLDTTDRIFLFSPYVTDALINDLERLLDYQHEVVLVTNPSKSYDIPEHLIHFINLSTPRAIVMTEDYDKVVTPHNIAINFVYYEIYIQMIEMIRDLDL
;
A
#
# COMPACT_ATOMS: atom_id res chain seq x y z
N MET A 1 -4.17 0.59 -30.09
CA MET A 1 -4.44 0.09 -28.73
C MET A 1 -3.28 0.35 -27.76
N SER A 2 -2.03 -0.11 -28.01
CA SER A 2 -0.89 0.12 -27.09
C SER A 2 -0.64 1.60 -26.72
N LYS A 3 -0.72 2.54 -27.67
CA LYS A 3 -0.60 3.99 -27.40
C LYS A 3 -1.69 4.54 -26.46
N MET A 4 -2.91 3.98 -26.52
CA MET A 4 -4.03 4.40 -25.67
C MET A 4 -3.81 3.94 -24.23
N LEU A 5 -3.42 2.67 -24.05
CA LEU A 5 -3.07 2.15 -22.73
C LEU A 5 -1.94 2.97 -22.09
N ALA A 6 -0.86 3.24 -22.83
CA ALA A 6 0.25 4.04 -22.34
C ALA A 6 -0.20 5.43 -21.87
N THR A 7 -1.01 6.13 -22.68
CA THR A 7 -1.52 7.47 -22.32
C THR A 7 -2.35 7.45 -21.04
N GLN A 8 -3.21 6.44 -20.87
CA GLN A 8 -4.05 6.30 -19.68
C GLN A 8 -3.23 5.92 -18.44
N LEU A 9 -2.21 5.06 -18.58
CA LEU A 9 -1.26 4.75 -17.51
C LEU A 9 -0.46 5.98 -17.09
N THR A 10 0.01 6.81 -18.02
CA THR A 10 0.64 8.10 -17.69
C THR A 10 -0.28 8.98 -16.84
N GLY A 11 -1.58 9.01 -17.16
CA GLY A 11 -2.55 9.73 -16.34
C GLY A 11 -2.70 9.19 -14.92
N ILE A 12 -2.52 7.88 -14.72
CA ILE A 12 -2.49 7.27 -13.37
C ILE A 12 -1.19 7.65 -12.66
N PHE A 13 -0.04 7.49 -13.30
CA PHE A 13 1.25 7.84 -12.71
C PHE A 13 1.32 9.32 -12.30
N ASN A 14 0.75 10.24 -13.07
CA ASN A 14 0.67 11.64 -12.68
C ASN A 14 -0.12 11.84 -11.37
N ARG A 15 -1.25 11.14 -11.19
CA ARG A 15 -2.03 11.19 -9.94
C ARG A 15 -1.33 10.52 -8.76
N LEU A 16 -0.54 9.48 -9.02
CA LEU A 16 0.29 8.87 -7.99
C LEU A 16 1.41 9.83 -7.57
N ASN A 17 2.06 10.50 -8.51
CA ASN A 17 3.10 11.50 -8.25
C ASN A 17 2.57 12.73 -7.48
N GLU A 18 1.29 13.10 -7.67
CA GLU A 18 0.67 14.17 -6.88
C GLU A 18 0.59 13.83 -5.37
N GLN A 19 0.84 12.58 -4.98
CA GLN A 19 0.83 12.09 -3.60
C GLN A 19 2.25 11.86 -3.04
N GLU A 20 3.27 12.54 -3.60
CA GLU A 20 4.68 12.41 -3.17
C GLU A 20 4.86 12.57 -1.66
N LEU A 21 4.21 13.57 -1.05
CA LEU A 21 4.30 13.80 0.40
C LEU A 21 3.67 12.66 1.20
N ASP A 22 2.50 12.17 0.80
CA ASP A 22 1.81 11.07 1.48
C ASP A 22 2.64 9.78 1.39
N ILE A 23 3.25 9.52 0.22
CA ILE A 23 4.16 8.40 -0.01
C ILE A 23 5.42 8.52 0.85
N GLN A 24 6.01 9.72 0.94
CA GLN A 24 7.16 9.97 1.79
C GLN A 24 6.83 9.74 3.27
N MET A 25 5.66 10.20 3.74
CA MET A 25 5.19 9.96 5.11
C MET A 25 4.94 8.48 5.38
N ALA A 26 4.42 7.73 4.41
CA ALA A 26 4.27 6.28 4.52
C ALA A 26 5.63 5.57 4.64
N ALA A 27 6.63 5.94 3.82
CA ALA A 27 7.98 5.42 3.94
C ALA A 27 8.60 5.72 5.32
N GLN A 28 8.43 6.95 5.82
CA GLN A 28 8.88 7.34 7.18
C GLN A 28 8.17 6.55 8.29
N CYS A 29 6.90 6.22 8.10
CA CYS A 29 6.17 5.36 9.03
C CYS A 29 6.77 3.95 9.05
N LEU A 30 6.92 3.32 7.89
CA LEU A 30 7.41 1.93 7.80
C LEU A 30 8.87 1.78 8.28
N ILE A 31 9.73 2.77 8.01
CA ILE A 31 11.13 2.68 8.41
C ILE A 31 11.34 2.68 9.92
N GLN A 32 10.39 3.25 10.69
CA GLN A 32 10.48 3.26 12.15
C GLN A 32 10.46 1.84 12.76
N ALA A 33 9.79 0.88 12.11
CA ALA A 33 9.88 -0.53 12.51
C ALA A 33 11.26 -1.11 12.19
N ILE A 34 11.76 -0.87 10.97
CA ILE A 34 13.01 -1.47 10.46
C ILE A 34 14.25 -0.94 11.20
N GLY A 35 14.28 0.35 11.53
CA GLY A 35 15.38 0.96 12.29
C GLY A 35 15.34 0.66 13.80
N GLY A 36 14.29 -0.01 14.28
CA GLY A 36 14.08 -0.39 15.68
C GLY A 36 14.12 -1.91 15.90
N GLU A 37 13.36 -2.38 16.89
CA GLU A 37 13.18 -3.81 17.20
C GLU A 37 11.86 -4.39 16.61
N GLY A 38 11.11 -3.57 15.87
CA GLY A 38 9.79 -3.91 15.33
C GLY A 38 9.82 -4.54 13.93
N HIS A 39 8.66 -4.99 13.48
CA HIS A 39 8.47 -5.58 12.15
C HIS A 39 7.45 -4.80 11.32
N VAL A 40 7.55 -4.93 10.00
CA VAL A 40 6.51 -4.47 9.07
C VAL A 40 5.59 -5.63 8.74
N TYR A 41 4.36 -5.62 9.25
CA TYR A 41 3.37 -6.65 8.95
C TYR A 41 2.56 -6.29 7.71
N VAL A 42 2.53 -7.21 6.74
CA VAL A 42 2.01 -6.95 5.40
C VAL A 42 0.75 -7.76 5.16
N LYS A 43 -0.29 -7.13 4.59
CA LYS A 43 -1.49 -7.84 4.11
C LYS A 43 -2.08 -7.20 2.86
N GLY A 44 -2.33 -8.04 1.88
CA GLY A 44 -3.03 -7.72 0.65
C GLY A 44 -4.42 -8.34 0.62
N TYR A 45 -5.33 -7.64 -0.06
CA TYR A 45 -6.70 -8.10 -0.24
C TYR A 45 -7.01 -8.27 -1.72
N ASP A 46 -7.99 -9.14 -2.01
CA ASP A 46 -8.52 -9.42 -3.35
C ASP A 46 -7.40 -9.61 -4.40
N ASP A 47 -7.53 -8.93 -5.55
CA ASP A 47 -6.59 -9.01 -6.67
C ASP A 47 -5.20 -8.44 -6.37
N LEU A 48 -5.00 -7.78 -5.21
CA LEU A 48 -3.67 -7.37 -4.78
C LEU A 48 -3.02 -8.37 -3.82
N LYS A 49 -3.71 -9.41 -3.32
CA LYS A 49 -3.13 -10.36 -2.35
C LYS A 49 -1.82 -10.99 -2.82
N TRP A 50 -1.66 -11.22 -4.13
CA TRP A 50 -0.42 -11.76 -4.69
C TRP A 50 0.82 -10.90 -4.37
N PHE A 51 0.63 -9.58 -4.19
CA PHE A 51 1.72 -8.63 -3.97
C PHE A 51 2.37 -8.79 -2.59
N GLU A 52 1.70 -9.43 -1.63
CA GLU A 52 2.31 -9.82 -0.33
C GLU A 52 3.63 -10.57 -0.55
N HIS A 53 3.63 -11.54 -1.48
CA HIS A 53 4.81 -12.34 -1.76
C HIS A 53 5.98 -11.49 -2.28
N TYR A 54 5.69 -10.47 -3.08
CA TYR A 54 6.72 -9.55 -3.57
C TYR A 54 7.36 -8.78 -2.42
N VAL A 55 6.53 -8.18 -1.56
CA VAL A 55 6.99 -7.37 -0.41
C VAL A 55 7.77 -8.22 0.60
N LEU A 56 7.41 -9.48 0.78
CA LEU A 56 8.00 -10.37 1.80
C LEU A 56 9.23 -11.15 1.32
N SER A 57 9.32 -11.47 0.03
CA SER A 57 10.26 -12.51 -0.47
C SER A 57 11.07 -12.13 -1.71
N SER A 58 10.81 -10.98 -2.34
CA SER A 58 11.60 -10.55 -3.50
C SER A 58 13.00 -10.05 -3.13
N GLU A 59 13.84 -9.78 -4.15
CA GLU A 59 15.12 -9.08 -3.97
C GLU A 59 14.94 -7.64 -3.48
N GLU A 60 13.75 -7.06 -3.67
CA GLU A 60 13.37 -5.71 -3.25
C GLU A 60 12.36 -5.77 -2.09
N LYS A 61 12.42 -6.82 -1.27
CA LYS A 61 11.55 -6.97 -0.10
C LYS A 61 11.81 -5.88 0.94
N LEU A 62 10.80 -5.59 1.76
CA LEU A 62 11.01 -4.78 2.96
C LEU A 62 11.79 -5.60 3.98
N ALA A 63 12.85 -5.01 4.55
CA ALA A 63 13.60 -5.64 5.63
C ALA A 63 12.68 -5.86 6.85
N SER A 64 12.90 -6.98 7.56
CA SER A 64 12.08 -7.37 8.73
C SER A 64 10.57 -7.40 8.46
N SER A 65 10.13 -7.64 7.22
CA SER A 65 8.71 -7.78 6.91
C SER A 65 8.19 -9.19 7.18
N LEU A 66 6.97 -9.28 7.71
CA LEU A 66 6.27 -10.52 8.03
C LEU A 66 4.83 -10.47 7.50
N ALA A 67 4.22 -11.62 7.24
CA ALA A 67 2.81 -11.65 6.85
C ALA A 67 1.93 -11.36 8.06
N LEU A 68 0.97 -10.45 7.94
CA LEU A 68 0.01 -10.18 9.02
C LEU A 68 -0.90 -11.39 9.29
N ASP A 69 -1.16 -12.21 8.26
CA ASP A 69 -1.96 -13.44 8.40
C ASP A 69 -1.26 -14.52 9.26
N ASP A 70 0.07 -14.41 9.49
CA ASP A 70 0.81 -15.30 10.38
C ASP A 70 0.69 -14.90 11.87
N VAL A 71 0.11 -13.74 12.16
CA VAL A 71 -0.11 -13.23 13.52
C VAL A 71 -1.36 -13.88 14.11
N PRO A 72 -1.25 -14.64 15.22
CA PRO A 72 -2.40 -15.31 15.82
C PRO A 72 -3.49 -14.34 16.29
N SER A 73 -3.08 -13.19 16.84
CA SER A 73 -3.95 -12.11 17.28
C SER A 73 -3.25 -10.77 17.16
N PHE A 74 -3.97 -9.72 16.73
CA PHE A 74 -3.40 -8.36 16.68
C PHE A 74 -2.97 -7.83 18.05
N SER A 75 -3.44 -8.43 19.15
CA SER A 75 -2.92 -8.13 20.50
C SER A 75 -1.46 -8.58 20.73
N ASP A 76 -0.93 -9.43 19.85
CA ASP A 76 0.45 -9.93 19.94
C ASP A 76 1.45 -8.99 19.25
N LEU A 77 0.95 -7.97 18.55
CA LEU A 77 1.71 -6.88 17.97
C LEU A 77 2.01 -5.83 19.04
N ASP A 78 3.16 -5.16 18.94
CA ASP A 78 3.51 -4.07 19.84
C ASP A 78 3.59 -2.71 19.13
N THR A 79 3.87 -1.64 19.88
CA THR A 79 3.88 -0.27 19.37
C THR A 79 5.06 0.05 18.44
N THR A 80 6.06 -0.83 18.38
CA THR A 80 7.21 -0.72 17.47
C THR A 80 6.90 -1.32 16.09
N ASP A 81 5.88 -2.16 15.99
CA ASP A 81 5.42 -2.73 14.74
C ASP A 81 4.69 -1.70 13.87
N ARG A 82 4.74 -1.91 12.55
CA ARG A 82 4.05 -1.08 11.56
C ARG A 82 3.27 -1.97 10.60
N ILE A 83 2.11 -1.49 10.16
CA ILE A 83 1.22 -2.29 9.33
C ILE A 83 1.17 -1.73 7.92
N PHE A 84 1.32 -2.59 6.91
CA PHE A 84 1.21 -2.23 5.51
C PHE A 84 0.07 -3.01 4.86
N LEU A 85 -1.05 -2.31 4.63
CA LEU A 85 -2.24 -2.85 4.01
C LEU A 85 -2.41 -2.32 2.59
N PHE A 86 -2.80 -3.21 1.66
CA PHE A 86 -3.16 -2.78 0.32
C PHE A 86 -4.33 -3.58 -0.27
N SER A 87 -5.25 -2.88 -0.91
CA SER A 87 -6.45 -3.47 -1.51
C SER A 87 -6.88 -2.68 -2.75
N PRO A 88 -7.41 -3.32 -3.82
CA PRO A 88 -8.06 -2.58 -4.90
C PRO A 88 -9.20 -1.67 -4.41
N TYR A 89 -9.98 -2.15 -3.44
CA TYR A 89 -11.20 -1.49 -2.97
C TYR A 89 -11.34 -1.61 -1.45
N VAL A 90 -12.11 -0.69 -0.86
CA VAL A 90 -12.51 -0.82 0.54
C VAL A 90 -13.59 -1.89 0.67
N THR A 91 -13.25 -2.99 1.34
CA THR A 91 -14.13 -4.14 1.60
C THR A 91 -14.39 -4.30 3.09
N ASP A 92 -15.43 -5.03 3.47
CA ASP A 92 -15.74 -5.30 4.88
C ASP A 92 -14.59 -6.00 5.61
N ALA A 93 -13.86 -6.88 4.91
CA ALA A 93 -12.69 -7.56 5.47
C ALA A 93 -11.55 -6.57 5.77
N LEU A 94 -11.28 -5.65 4.84
CA LEU A 94 -10.29 -4.58 5.06
C LEU A 94 -10.71 -3.67 6.22
N ILE A 95 -11.97 -3.26 6.27
CA ILE A 95 -12.50 -2.37 7.33
C ILE A 95 -12.34 -3.05 8.69
N ASN A 96 -12.77 -4.31 8.81
CA ASN A 96 -12.68 -5.04 10.08
C ASN A 96 -11.24 -5.18 10.58
N ASP A 97 -10.28 -5.48 9.70
CA ASP A 97 -8.89 -5.60 10.10
C ASP A 97 -8.31 -4.21 10.45
N LEU A 98 -8.62 -3.19 9.66
CA LEU A 98 -8.18 -1.81 9.90
C LEU A 98 -8.67 -1.29 11.26
N GLU A 99 -9.97 -1.37 11.54
CA GLU A 99 -10.56 -0.91 12.80
C GLU A 99 -9.93 -1.59 14.01
N ARG A 100 -9.71 -2.92 13.94
CA ARG A 100 -9.04 -3.66 15.02
C ARG A 100 -7.60 -3.21 15.24
N LEU A 101 -6.84 -2.95 14.18
CA LEU A 101 -5.46 -2.46 14.30
C LEU A 101 -5.42 -1.07 14.95
N LEU A 102 -6.37 -0.19 14.61
CA LEU A 102 -6.49 1.14 15.22
C LEU A 102 -6.90 1.06 16.69
N ASP A 103 -7.80 0.14 17.06
CA ASP A 103 -8.19 -0.10 18.45
C ASP A 103 -6.98 -0.48 19.32
N TYR A 104 -6.02 -1.22 18.75
CA TYR A 104 -4.74 -1.55 19.40
C TYR A 104 -3.64 -0.49 19.24
N GLN A 105 -3.98 0.68 18.68
CA GLN A 105 -3.08 1.83 18.51
C GLN A 105 -1.90 1.59 17.56
N HIS A 106 -2.07 0.74 16.55
CA HIS A 106 -1.04 0.55 15.51
C HIS A 106 -1.15 1.60 14.40
N GLU A 107 0.01 2.09 13.95
CA GLU A 107 0.11 2.91 12.76
C GLU A 107 0.05 2.05 11.49
N VAL A 108 -0.79 2.46 10.55
CA VAL A 108 -1.11 1.72 9.34
C VAL A 108 -0.79 2.57 8.11
N VAL A 109 0.04 2.04 7.21
CA VAL A 109 0.10 2.50 5.82
C VAL A 109 -0.98 1.75 5.03
N LEU A 110 -1.91 2.50 4.44
CA LEU A 110 -3.03 1.95 3.67
C LEU A 110 -3.00 2.43 2.22
N VAL A 111 -2.88 1.49 1.28
CA VAL A 111 -2.99 1.78 -0.16
C VAL A 111 -4.26 1.18 -0.74
N THR A 112 -5.23 2.03 -1.07
CA THR A 112 -6.48 1.58 -1.71
C THR A 112 -7.15 2.69 -2.51
N ASN A 113 -8.14 2.36 -3.34
CA ASN A 113 -9.01 3.38 -3.92
C ASN A 113 -10.02 3.84 -2.85
N PRO A 114 -10.24 5.15 -2.68
CA PRO A 114 -11.21 5.66 -1.70
C PRO A 114 -12.63 5.20 -2.04
N SER A 115 -13.41 4.93 -0.99
CA SER A 115 -14.82 4.60 -1.11
C SER A 115 -15.70 5.77 -0.67
N LYS A 116 -16.93 5.81 -1.18
CA LYS A 116 -17.97 6.74 -0.68
C LYS A 116 -18.70 6.19 0.55
N SER A 117 -18.62 4.89 0.80
CA SER A 117 -19.36 4.20 1.86
C SER A 117 -18.59 4.09 3.17
N TYR A 118 -17.29 4.43 3.16
CA TYR A 118 -16.42 4.34 4.30
C TYR A 118 -15.47 5.53 4.27
N ASP A 119 -15.41 6.26 5.37
CA ASP A 119 -14.49 7.37 5.58
C ASP A 119 -13.24 6.82 6.26
N ILE A 120 -12.09 6.95 5.62
CA ILE A 120 -10.83 6.41 6.15
C ILE A 120 -10.38 7.32 7.29
N PRO A 121 -10.19 6.80 8.52
CA PRO A 121 -9.72 7.62 9.63
C PRO A 121 -8.40 8.32 9.31
N GLU A 122 -8.24 9.58 9.72
CA GLU A 122 -6.97 10.31 9.54
C GLU A 122 -5.93 9.95 10.62
N HIS A 123 -6.39 9.51 11.80
CA HIS A 123 -5.53 9.19 12.92
C HIS A 123 -4.89 7.80 12.74
N LEU A 124 -3.56 7.72 12.93
CA LEU A 124 -2.74 6.50 12.80
C LEU A 124 -2.77 5.87 11.40
N ILE A 125 -3.24 6.59 10.38
CA ILE A 125 -3.27 6.11 9.00
C ILE A 125 -2.45 7.03 8.10
N HIS A 126 -1.51 6.42 7.39
CA HIS A 126 -0.85 7.01 6.23
C HIS A 126 -1.53 6.47 4.97
N PHE A 127 -2.49 7.23 4.46
CA PHE A 127 -3.30 6.81 3.33
C PHE A 127 -2.68 7.21 2.00
N ILE A 128 -2.64 6.28 1.05
CA ILE A 128 -2.26 6.53 -0.35
C ILE A 128 -3.39 6.04 -1.26
N ASN A 129 -3.90 6.92 -2.09
CA ASN A 129 -4.91 6.59 -3.09
C ASN A 129 -4.28 5.83 -4.26
N LEU A 130 -4.70 4.57 -4.46
CA LEU A 130 -4.25 3.70 -5.54
C LEU A 130 -4.57 4.25 -6.96
N SER A 131 -5.44 5.26 -7.07
CA SER A 131 -5.69 6.03 -8.30
C SER A 131 -6.17 5.23 -9.51
N THR A 132 -6.78 4.07 -9.25
CA THR A 132 -7.29 3.09 -10.23
C THR A 132 -8.75 2.68 -9.96
N PRO A 133 -9.70 3.60 -9.74
CA PRO A 133 -11.06 3.26 -9.28
C PRO A 133 -11.94 2.59 -10.35
N ARG A 134 -11.45 2.46 -11.59
CA ARG A 134 -12.20 1.92 -12.73
C ARG A 134 -11.27 1.53 -13.87
N ALA A 135 -11.79 0.73 -14.79
CA ALA A 135 -11.09 0.39 -16.02
C ALA A 135 -10.82 1.61 -16.93
N ILE A 136 -9.69 1.58 -17.65
CA ILE A 136 -9.12 2.74 -18.36
C ILE A 136 -9.03 2.60 -19.89
N VAL A 137 -8.98 1.38 -20.43
CA VAL A 137 -8.88 1.16 -21.89
C VAL A 137 -10.27 0.94 -22.47
N MET A 138 -10.68 1.79 -23.40
CA MET A 138 -11.90 1.61 -24.19
C MET A 138 -11.62 0.68 -25.38
N THR A 139 -12.46 -0.32 -25.59
CA THR A 139 -12.46 -1.17 -26.79
C THR A 139 -13.18 -0.47 -27.94
N GLU A 140 -13.14 -1.07 -29.13
CA GLU A 140 -13.91 -0.60 -30.29
C GLU A 140 -15.43 -0.65 -30.05
N ASP A 141 -15.88 -1.54 -29.15
CA ASP A 141 -17.26 -1.66 -28.69
C ASP A 141 -17.59 -0.76 -27.50
N TYR A 142 -16.69 0.18 -27.15
CA TYR A 142 -16.81 1.13 -26.02
C TYR A 142 -16.77 0.51 -24.61
N ASP A 143 -16.43 -0.76 -24.48
CA ASP A 143 -16.22 -1.40 -23.18
C ASP A 143 -14.92 -0.94 -22.52
N LYS A 144 -14.92 -0.80 -21.19
CA LYS A 144 -13.71 -0.53 -20.41
C LYS A 144 -13.18 -1.83 -19.81
N VAL A 145 -11.98 -2.24 -20.19
CA VAL A 145 -11.54 -3.64 -19.95
C VAL A 145 -10.34 -3.85 -19.03
N VAL A 146 -9.54 -2.82 -18.74
CA VAL A 146 -8.32 -2.96 -17.90
C VAL A 146 -8.36 -2.00 -16.73
N THR A 147 -8.32 -2.52 -15.51
CA THR A 147 -8.07 -1.74 -14.29
C THR A 147 -6.67 -2.07 -13.75
N PRO A 148 -5.70 -1.14 -13.82
CA PRO A 148 -4.28 -1.48 -13.65
C PRO A 148 -3.82 -1.39 -12.19
N HIS A 149 -4.55 -2.03 -11.26
CA HIS A 149 -4.22 -2.03 -9.82
C HIS A 149 -2.77 -2.50 -9.58
N ASN A 150 -2.36 -3.59 -10.23
CA ASN A 150 -1.02 -4.18 -10.07
C ASN A 150 0.12 -3.24 -10.45
N ILE A 151 -0.03 -2.48 -11.54
CA ILE A 151 0.99 -1.52 -11.96
C ILE A 151 1.03 -0.33 -10.99
N ALA A 152 -0.14 0.13 -10.53
CA ALA A 152 -0.23 1.24 -9.59
C ALA A 152 0.38 0.90 -8.22
N ILE A 153 0.06 -0.26 -7.64
CA ILE A 153 0.63 -0.66 -6.33
C ILE A 153 2.14 -0.86 -6.43
N ASN A 154 2.63 -1.43 -7.54
CA ASN A 154 4.06 -1.65 -7.74
C ASN A 154 4.80 -0.32 -7.86
N PHE A 155 4.22 0.66 -8.56
CA PHE A 155 4.74 2.04 -8.60
C PHE A 155 4.79 2.68 -7.21
N VAL A 156 3.69 2.65 -6.45
CA VAL A 156 3.65 3.18 -5.07
C VAL A 156 4.69 2.50 -4.19
N TYR A 157 4.81 1.17 -4.28
CA TYR A 157 5.78 0.41 -3.50
C TYR A 157 7.22 0.81 -3.85
N TYR A 158 7.55 1.02 -5.12
CA TYR A 158 8.89 1.45 -5.50
C TYR A 158 9.23 2.85 -5.00
N GLU A 159 8.27 3.77 -5.03
CA GLU A 159 8.47 5.10 -4.43
C GLU A 159 8.73 4.96 -2.91
N ILE A 160 7.92 4.18 -2.19
CA ILE A 160 8.15 3.88 -0.77
C ILE A 160 9.54 3.26 -0.55
N TYR A 161 9.88 2.23 -1.32
CA TYR A 161 11.12 1.48 -1.19
C TYR A 161 12.35 2.37 -1.42
N ILE A 162 12.35 3.19 -2.46
CA ILE A 162 13.45 4.13 -2.76
C ILE A 162 13.63 5.11 -1.61
N GLN A 163 12.53 5.73 -1.15
CA GLN A 163 12.55 6.67 -0.01
C GLN A 163 13.12 6.00 1.25
N MET A 164 12.73 4.76 1.54
CA MET A 164 13.26 3.99 2.68
C MET A 164 14.75 3.67 2.53
N ILE A 165 15.21 3.28 1.33
CA ILE A 165 16.63 3.04 1.06
C ILE A 165 17.46 4.31 1.23
N GLU A 166 16.96 5.46 0.79
CA GLU A 166 17.61 6.75 1.02
C GLU A 166 17.70 7.08 2.52
N MET A 167 16.61 6.89 3.27
CA MET A 167 16.60 7.10 4.73
C MET A 167 17.57 6.19 5.48
N ILE A 168 17.66 4.90 5.11
CA ILE A 168 18.60 3.94 5.74
C ILE A 168 20.05 4.40 5.51
N ARG A 169 20.38 4.77 4.26
CA ARG A 169 21.73 5.23 3.90
C ARG A 169 22.11 6.51 4.63
N ASP A 170 21.17 7.44 4.79
CA ASP A 170 21.42 8.69 5.52
C ASP A 170 21.60 8.46 7.04
N LEU A 171 21.07 7.36 7.57
CA LEU A 171 21.15 6.98 8.99
C LEU A 171 22.34 6.06 9.33
N ASP A 172 23.18 5.69 8.35
CA ASP A 172 24.25 4.68 8.49
C ASP A 172 23.77 3.34 9.12
N LEU A 173 22.51 2.96 8.88
CA LEU A 173 21.92 1.69 9.32
C LEU A 173 22.21 0.54 8.33
#